data_AF-A0A9P6PKI2-F1
#
_entry.id   AF-A0A9P6PKI2-F1
#
_cell.length_a   1.000
_cell.length_b   1.000
_cell.length_c   1.000
_cell.angle_alpha   90.00
_cell.angle_beta   90.00
_cell.angle_gamma   90.00
#
_symmetry.space_group_name_H-M   'P 1'
#
loop_
_entity.id
_entity.type
_entity.pdbx_description
1 polymer ?
#
loop_
_entity_poly.entity_id
_entity_poly.type
_entity_poly.pdbx_seq_one_letter_code
_entity_poly.pdbx_strand_id
1 'polypeptide(L)'
;MGVEGFYSYEKRLAGAPAPVQIHSILNDEHEVHVDLVGLFFNIIRRTIKSDLAHPLRTTPKFNELPKVVAFEVDRVFGHANRHLLTLHVDGQDCREKERARAARDSRVDQAVKTADKIIPPVDFTQPHLPPPPTAAKEHRFKAAVLQVFRLDYSCKVWLANGLLALGMNVCKCSFEADTCIAATFKARKSAKSLVAVSGDSDFRIYEDISTV
;
A
#
# COMPACT_ATOMS: atom_id res chain seq x y z
N MET A 1 -2.49 -7.31 -5.19
CA MET A 1 -3.19 -6.12 -5.68
C MET A 1 -3.37 -6.39 -7.17
N GLY A 2 -4.61 -6.33 -7.66
CA GLY A 2 -4.93 -6.69 -9.06
C GLY A 2 -5.46 -8.08 -9.37
N VAL A 3 -5.62 -8.36 -10.67
CA VAL A 3 -6.03 -9.65 -11.23
C VAL A 3 -5.14 -10.79 -10.76
N GLU A 4 -5.74 -11.75 -10.05
CA GLU A 4 -5.05 -12.92 -9.50
C GLU A 4 -4.40 -13.77 -10.59
N GLY A 5 -3.14 -14.12 -10.41
CA GLY A 5 -2.39 -14.99 -11.33
C GLY A 5 -1.92 -14.32 -12.62
N PHE A 6 -2.19 -13.03 -12.85
CA PHE A 6 -1.85 -12.33 -14.09
C PHE A 6 -0.36 -12.40 -14.42
N TYR A 7 0.54 -11.97 -13.52
CA TYR A 7 1.98 -11.99 -13.79
C TYR A 7 2.54 -13.41 -13.97
N SER A 8 1.95 -14.41 -13.30
CA SER A 8 2.31 -15.82 -13.51
C SER A 8 1.84 -16.33 -14.88
N TYR A 9 0.73 -15.81 -15.40
CA TYR A 9 0.26 -16.08 -16.75
C TYR A 9 1.15 -15.38 -17.80
N GLU A 10 1.43 -14.08 -17.63
CA GLU A 10 2.30 -13.31 -18.53
C GLU A 10 3.70 -13.93 -18.64
N LYS A 11 4.31 -14.28 -17.50
CA LYS A 11 5.62 -14.97 -17.46
C LYS A 11 5.61 -16.30 -18.22
N ARG A 12 4.49 -17.02 -18.26
CA ARG A 12 4.37 -18.29 -18.99
C ARG A 12 4.24 -18.08 -20.50
N LEU A 13 3.60 -17.00 -20.94
CA LEU A 13 3.39 -16.73 -22.36
C LEU A 13 4.57 -16.04 -23.04
N ALA A 14 5.08 -14.97 -22.44
CA ALA A 14 6.04 -14.07 -23.06
C ALA A 14 7.44 -14.13 -22.43
N GLY A 15 7.60 -14.91 -21.36
CA GLY A 15 8.74 -14.76 -20.44
C GLY A 15 8.54 -13.55 -19.51
N ALA A 16 9.33 -13.48 -18.44
CA ALA A 16 9.34 -12.28 -17.62
C ALA A 16 10.13 -11.18 -18.38
N PRO A 17 9.60 -9.95 -18.51
CA PRO A 17 10.37 -8.86 -19.09
C PRO A 17 11.67 -8.65 -18.29
N ALA A 18 12.72 -8.21 -18.97
CA ALA A 18 13.99 -7.92 -18.34
C ALA A 18 13.82 -6.76 -17.35
N PRO A 19 14.38 -6.85 -16.12
CA PRO A 19 14.28 -5.75 -15.16
C PRO A 19 14.91 -4.47 -15.73
N VAL A 20 14.18 -3.36 -15.66
CA VAL A 20 14.69 -2.03 -16.00
C VAL A 20 15.14 -1.30 -14.73
N GLN A 21 16.29 -0.64 -14.80
CA GLN A 21 16.80 0.18 -13.70
C GLN A 21 16.04 1.50 -13.65
N ILE A 22 15.34 1.79 -12.56
CA ILE A 22 14.52 3.00 -12.46
C ILE A 22 15.35 4.29 -12.63
N HIS A 23 16.63 4.28 -12.23
CA HIS A 23 17.52 5.43 -12.42
C HIS A 23 17.85 5.72 -13.89
N SER A 24 17.82 4.72 -14.79
CA SER A 24 18.00 5.01 -16.22
C SER A 24 16.80 5.76 -16.78
N ILE A 25 15.59 5.39 -16.34
CA ILE A 25 14.35 6.10 -16.70
C ILE A 25 14.39 7.54 -16.18
N LEU A 26 14.85 7.75 -14.94
CA LEU A 26 14.87 9.09 -14.33
C LEU A 26 15.92 10.02 -14.97
N ASN A 27 17.03 9.48 -15.46
CA ASN A 27 18.08 10.27 -16.13
C ASN A 27 17.62 10.86 -17.47
N ASP A 28 16.62 10.25 -18.11
CA ASP A 28 16.03 10.75 -19.36
C ASP A 28 14.90 11.78 -19.08
N GLU A 29 14.82 12.29 -17.84
CA GLU A 29 13.83 13.27 -17.36
C GLU A 29 12.36 12.83 -17.59
N HIS A 30 12.12 11.52 -17.54
CA HIS A 30 10.77 10.98 -17.55
C HIS A 30 10.01 11.40 -16.29
N GLU A 31 8.79 11.92 -16.47
CA GLU A 31 7.83 12.09 -15.38
C GLU A 31 7.27 10.74 -14.98
N VAL A 32 7.36 10.43 -13.69
CA VAL A 32 7.03 9.12 -13.13
C VAL A 32 5.80 9.23 -12.24
N HIS A 33 4.75 8.52 -12.63
CA HIS A 33 3.48 8.44 -11.94
C HIS A 33 3.39 7.13 -11.17
N VAL A 34 3.42 7.22 -9.84
CA VAL A 34 3.51 6.05 -8.96
C VAL A 34 2.17 5.81 -8.28
N ASP A 35 1.62 4.61 -8.42
CA ASP A 35 0.58 4.12 -7.51
C ASP A 35 1.21 3.81 -6.15
N LEU A 36 1.01 4.72 -5.19
CA LEU A 36 1.68 4.68 -3.90
C LEU A 36 1.33 3.40 -3.12
N VAL A 37 0.04 3.09 -3.05
CA VAL A 37 -0.44 1.97 -2.24
C VAL A 37 -0.07 0.66 -2.94
N GLY A 38 -0.25 0.57 -4.25
CA GLY A 38 0.14 -0.61 -5.03
C GLY A 38 1.63 -0.96 -4.87
N LEU A 39 2.52 0.03 -4.93
CA LEU A 39 3.97 -0.19 -4.84
C LEU A 39 4.47 -0.39 -3.40
N PHE A 40 4.02 0.44 -2.46
CA PHE A 40 4.56 0.48 -1.10
C PHE A 40 3.71 -0.23 -0.04
N PHE A 41 2.66 -0.97 -0.43
CA PHE A 41 1.76 -1.68 0.50
C PHE A 41 2.50 -2.48 1.57
N ASN A 42 3.54 -3.22 1.19
CA ASN A 42 4.29 -4.06 2.13
C ASN A 42 5.07 -3.23 3.17
N ILE A 43 5.61 -2.07 2.79
CA ILE A 43 6.29 -1.16 3.71
C ILE A 43 5.28 -0.53 4.67
N ILE A 44 4.15 -0.07 4.14
CA ILE A 44 3.04 0.49 4.93
C ILE A 44 2.57 -0.56 5.95
N ARG A 45 2.28 -1.78 5.48
CA ARG A 45 1.84 -2.90 6.32
C ARG A 45 2.86 -3.29 7.39
N ARG A 46 4.17 -3.30 7.07
CA ARG A 46 5.23 -3.63 8.03
C ARG A 46 5.42 -2.55 9.10
N THR A 47 5.32 -1.28 8.72
CA THR A 47 5.41 -0.16 9.66
C THR A 47 4.28 -0.24 10.68
N ILE A 48 3.07 -0.47 10.19
CA ILE A 48 1.88 -0.63 11.02
C ILE A 48 1.95 -1.90 11.86
N LYS A 49 2.52 -3.00 11.32
CA LYS A 49 2.83 -4.21 12.10
C LYS A 49 3.71 -3.92 13.30
N SER A 50 4.76 -3.13 13.12
CA SER A 50 5.69 -2.80 14.20
C SER A 50 4.97 -2.07 15.34
N ASP A 51 3.97 -1.26 15.03
CA ASP A 51 3.21 -0.53 16.04
C ASP A 51 2.20 -1.42 16.76
N LEU A 52 1.42 -2.19 16.01
CA LEU A 52 0.44 -3.12 16.57
C LEU A 52 1.09 -4.25 17.39
N ALA A 53 2.35 -4.59 17.12
CA ALA A 53 3.11 -5.58 17.88
C ALA A 53 3.64 -5.07 19.24
N HIS A 54 3.53 -3.76 19.51
CA HIS A 54 4.01 -3.13 20.75
C HIS A 54 2.93 -2.24 21.39
N PRO A 55 1.79 -2.81 21.82
CA PRO A 55 0.63 -2.05 22.33
C PRO A 55 0.92 -1.23 23.61
N LEU A 56 2.04 -1.50 24.30
CA LEU A 56 2.47 -0.78 25.51
C LEU A 56 3.41 0.41 25.22
N ARG A 57 3.71 0.73 23.96
CA ARG A 57 4.41 1.98 23.62
C ARG A 57 3.39 3.11 23.53
N THR A 58 3.62 4.16 24.30
CA THR A 58 2.73 5.30 24.56
C THR A 58 2.43 6.21 23.36
N THR A 59 2.80 5.82 22.14
CA THR A 59 2.35 6.53 20.93
C THR A 59 2.42 5.58 19.74
N PRO A 60 1.32 5.35 19.01
CA PRO A 60 1.38 4.66 17.72
C PRO A 60 2.38 5.41 16.82
N LYS A 61 3.40 4.72 16.26
CA LYS A 61 4.25 5.33 15.21
C LYS A 61 3.53 5.47 13.88
N PHE A 62 2.20 5.34 13.88
CA PHE A 62 1.35 5.75 12.78
C PHE A 62 1.79 7.12 12.27
N ASN A 63 2.07 8.06 13.19
CA ASN A 63 2.58 9.40 12.90
C ASN A 63 3.88 9.45 12.07
N GLU A 64 4.70 8.40 12.10
CA GLU A 64 5.98 8.32 11.39
C GLU A 64 5.85 7.66 10.01
N LEU A 65 4.70 7.05 9.69
CA LEU A 65 4.48 6.35 8.43
C LEU A 65 4.81 7.21 7.18
N PRO A 66 4.44 8.51 7.09
CA PRO A 66 4.81 9.36 5.97
C PRO A 66 6.32 9.51 5.84
N LYS A 67 7.07 9.61 6.95
CA LYS A 67 8.53 9.69 6.91
C LYS A 67 9.16 8.38 6.44
N VAL A 68 8.64 7.24 6.89
CA VAL A 68 9.10 5.91 6.44
C VAL A 68 8.83 5.74 4.94
N VAL A 69 7.61 6.06 4.48
CA VAL A 69 7.26 5.97 3.07
C VAL A 69 8.08 6.95 2.23
N ALA A 70 8.27 8.18 2.70
CA ALA A 70 9.10 9.17 2.03
C ALA A 70 10.56 8.73 1.89
N PHE A 71 11.13 8.14 2.95
CA PHE A 71 12.47 7.58 2.91
C PHE A 71 12.58 6.45 1.88
N GLU A 72 11.59 5.56 1.81
CA GLU A 72 11.60 4.47 0.83
C GLU A 72 11.40 4.95 -0.60
N VAL A 73 10.58 5.98 -0.82
CA VAL A 73 10.47 6.67 -2.12
C VAL A 73 11.82 7.26 -2.51
N ASP A 74 12.49 7.99 -1.62
CA ASP A 74 13.82 8.55 -1.89
C ASP A 74 14.88 7.48 -2.14
N ARG A 75 14.78 6.34 -1.45
CA ARG A 75 15.69 5.21 -1.65
C ARG A 75 15.52 4.57 -3.03
N VAL A 76 14.29 4.50 -3.55
CA VAL A 76 14.00 3.87 -4.84
C VAL A 76 14.25 4.83 -6.01
N PHE A 77 13.77 6.07 -5.90
CA PHE A 77 13.78 7.01 -7.02
C PHE A 77 14.89 8.07 -6.89
N GLY A 78 15.51 8.21 -5.72
CA GLY A 78 16.49 9.26 -5.47
C GLY A 78 15.84 10.58 -5.10
N HIS A 79 16.33 11.20 -4.02
CA HIS A 79 15.81 12.47 -3.50
C HIS A 79 15.84 13.61 -4.54
N ALA A 80 16.89 13.67 -5.36
CA ALA A 80 17.04 14.70 -6.40
C ALA A 80 15.94 14.65 -7.47
N ASN A 81 15.33 13.47 -7.68
CA ASN A 81 14.35 13.24 -8.73
C ASN A 81 12.90 13.45 -8.28
N ARG A 82 12.67 13.92 -7.03
CA ARG A 82 11.32 14.14 -6.49
C ARG A 82 10.43 15.02 -7.37
N HIS A 83 11.02 15.98 -8.08
CA HIS A 83 10.31 16.89 -8.98
C HIS A 83 9.72 16.18 -10.22
N LEU A 84 10.25 15.02 -10.59
CA LEU A 84 9.73 14.17 -11.66
C LEU A 84 8.65 13.19 -11.18
N LEU A 85 8.51 13.01 -9.87
CA LEU A 85 7.60 12.02 -9.29
C LEU A 85 6.24 12.63 -9.00
N THR A 86 5.17 11.91 -9.31
CA THR A 86 3.83 12.15 -8.77
C THR A 86 3.35 10.90 -8.07
N LEU A 87 3.10 10.99 -6.76
CA LEU A 87 2.59 9.89 -5.96
C LEU A 87 1.05 9.93 -5.98
N HIS A 88 0.43 8.95 -6.62
CA HIS A 88 -1.02 8.80 -6.68
C HIS A 88 -1.50 7.99 -5.48
N VAL A 89 -2.42 8.56 -4.71
CA VAL A 89 -3.06 7.91 -3.57
C VAL A 89 -4.53 7.76 -3.87
N ASP A 90 -5.06 6.55 -3.72
CA ASP A 90 -6.50 6.31 -3.93
C ASP A 90 -7.34 7.24 -3.06
N GLY A 91 -8.43 7.71 -3.66
CA GLY A 91 -9.53 8.38 -3.00
C GLY A 91 -10.55 7.39 -2.43
N GLN A 92 -11.82 7.75 -2.58
CA GLN A 92 -12.91 6.94 -2.05
C GLN A 92 -13.09 5.65 -2.84
N ASP A 93 -13.54 4.62 -2.14
CA ASP A 93 -13.83 3.31 -2.71
C ASP A 93 -14.88 3.40 -3.84
N CYS A 94 -14.56 2.85 -5.02
CA CYS A 94 -15.49 2.76 -6.15
C CYS A 94 -16.44 1.55 -5.99
N ARG A 95 -17.68 1.62 -6.49
CA ARG A 95 -18.69 0.55 -6.30
C ARG A 95 -18.30 -0.77 -6.98
N GLU A 96 -17.51 -0.70 -8.04
CA GLU A 96 -17.07 -1.82 -8.86
C GLU A 96 -16.17 -2.80 -8.09
N LYS A 97 -15.49 -2.33 -7.04
CA LYS A 97 -14.66 -3.17 -6.16
C LYS A 97 -15.40 -3.71 -4.92
N GLU A 98 -16.73 -3.59 -4.84
CA GLU A 98 -17.54 -4.10 -3.71
C GLU A 98 -17.31 -5.59 -3.43
N ARG A 99 -17.25 -6.44 -4.46
CA ARG A 99 -17.01 -7.89 -4.28
C ARG A 99 -15.63 -8.17 -3.69
N ALA A 100 -14.60 -7.49 -4.19
CA ALA A 100 -13.25 -7.60 -3.66
C ALA A 100 -13.17 -7.10 -2.21
N ARG A 101 -13.93 -6.04 -1.88
CA ARG A 101 -14.09 -5.56 -0.49
C ARG A 101 -14.78 -6.59 0.39
N ALA A 102 -15.92 -7.13 -0.02
CA ALA A 102 -16.65 -8.15 0.74
C ALA A 102 -15.79 -9.40 1.03
N ALA A 103 -14.99 -9.84 0.07
CA ALA A 103 -14.03 -10.94 0.28
C ALA A 103 -12.89 -10.56 1.25
N ARG A 104 -12.48 -9.29 1.29
CA ARG A 104 -11.53 -8.78 2.30
C ARG A 104 -12.23 -8.64 3.67
N ASP A 105 -13.47 -8.17 3.73
CA ASP A 105 -14.27 -8.05 4.95
C ASP A 105 -14.42 -9.40 5.63
N SER A 106 -14.81 -10.43 4.86
CA SER A 106 -14.94 -11.79 5.38
C SER A 106 -13.63 -12.33 5.98
N ARG A 107 -12.47 -11.99 5.40
CA ARG A 107 -11.15 -12.35 5.96
C ARG A 107 -10.84 -11.59 7.24
N VAL A 108 -11.17 -10.30 7.29
CA VAL A 108 -11.03 -9.47 8.49
C VAL A 108 -11.88 -10.03 9.62
N ASP A 109 -13.16 -10.32 9.37
CA ASP A 109 -14.06 -10.89 10.37
C ASP A 109 -13.55 -12.22 10.93
N GLN A 110 -13.00 -13.07 10.06
CA GLN A 110 -12.39 -14.33 10.49
C GLN A 110 -11.12 -14.09 11.31
N ALA A 111 -10.32 -13.08 10.98
CA ALA A 111 -9.15 -12.69 11.74
C ALA A 111 -9.52 -12.10 13.11
N VAL A 112 -10.55 -11.25 13.21
CA VAL A 112 -11.09 -10.73 14.48
C VAL A 112 -11.54 -11.88 15.37
N LYS A 113 -12.39 -12.78 14.84
CA LYS A 113 -12.83 -13.99 15.57
C LYS A 113 -11.67 -14.87 16.03
N THR A 114 -10.56 -14.89 15.28
CA THR A 114 -9.35 -15.62 15.65
C THR A 114 -8.59 -14.90 16.76
N ALA A 115 -8.47 -13.57 16.69
CA ALA A 115 -7.81 -12.75 17.71
C ALA A 115 -8.54 -12.83 19.06
N ASP A 116 -9.88 -12.71 19.05
CA ASP A 116 -10.73 -12.79 20.27
C ASP A 116 -10.64 -14.16 20.95
N LYS A 117 -10.46 -15.24 20.17
CA LYS A 117 -10.23 -16.59 20.72
C LYS A 117 -8.85 -16.76 21.36
N ILE A 118 -7.86 -15.95 20.96
CA ILE A 118 -6.47 -16.06 21.45
C ILE A 118 -6.28 -15.26 22.75
N ILE A 119 -6.89 -14.07 22.83
CA ILE A 119 -6.90 -13.24 24.03
C ILE A 119 -8.35 -13.13 24.50
N PRO A 120 -8.83 -14.04 25.38
CA PRO A 120 -10.14 -13.87 25.98
C PRO A 120 -10.18 -12.56 26.77
N PRO A 121 -11.36 -11.94 26.92
CA PRO A 121 -11.51 -10.74 27.74
C PRO A 121 -10.92 -10.99 29.13
N VAL A 122 -10.04 -10.08 29.57
CA VAL A 122 -9.46 -10.14 30.91
C VAL A 122 -10.56 -9.77 31.90
N ASP A 123 -10.95 -10.72 32.74
CA ASP A 123 -11.83 -10.46 33.86
C ASP A 123 -11.03 -9.80 34.98
N PHE A 124 -11.12 -8.47 35.05
CA PHE A 124 -10.44 -7.66 36.07
C PHE A 124 -10.98 -7.88 37.49
N THR A 125 -12.03 -8.68 37.66
CA THR A 125 -12.55 -9.05 38.99
C THR A 125 -11.83 -10.25 39.60
N GLN A 126 -11.01 -10.97 38.81
CA GLN A 126 -10.22 -12.08 39.34
C GLN A 126 -8.96 -11.58 40.08
N PRO A 127 -8.64 -12.16 41.26
CA PRO A 127 -7.55 -11.70 42.11
C PRO A 127 -6.15 -11.95 41.55
N HIS A 128 -6.04 -12.67 40.42
CA HIS A 128 -4.77 -13.04 39.82
C HIS A 128 -4.82 -12.73 38.32
N LEU A 129 -3.79 -12.03 37.84
CA LEU A 129 -3.63 -11.81 36.40
C LEU A 129 -3.40 -13.15 35.69
N PRO A 130 -3.96 -13.35 34.49
CA PRO A 130 -3.67 -14.53 33.70
C PRO A 130 -2.17 -14.60 33.38
N PRO A 131 -1.60 -15.82 33.28
CA PRO A 131 -0.20 -15.99 32.92
C PRO A 131 0.08 -15.37 31.54
N PRO A 132 1.31 -14.87 31.31
CA PRO A 132 1.67 -14.26 30.03
C PRO A 132 1.45 -15.26 28.88
N PRO A 133 1.02 -14.79 27.70
CA PRO A 133 0.80 -15.66 26.55
C PRO A 133 2.11 -16.33 26.13
N THR A 134 2.03 -17.57 25.65
CA THR A 134 3.19 -18.26 25.06
C THR A 134 3.62 -17.56 23.77
N ALA A 135 4.90 -17.70 23.38
CA ALA A 135 5.42 -17.13 22.13
C ALA A 135 4.60 -17.55 20.90
N ALA A 136 4.08 -18.79 20.88
CA ALA A 136 3.20 -19.28 19.81
C ALA A 136 1.83 -18.57 19.78
N LYS A 137 1.23 -18.31 20.96
CA LYS A 137 -0.02 -17.54 21.08
C LYS A 137 0.20 -16.08 20.66
N GLU A 138 1.29 -15.48 21.10
CA GLU A 138 1.67 -14.11 20.73
C GLU A 138 1.89 -13.98 19.22
N HIS A 139 2.58 -14.93 18.59
CA HIS A 139 2.77 -14.97 17.15
C HIS A 139 1.44 -15.07 16.38
N ARG A 140 0.53 -15.95 16.82
CA ARG A 140 -0.80 -16.11 16.20
C ARG A 140 -1.66 -14.87 16.37
N PHE A 141 -1.64 -14.22 17.55
CA PHE A 141 -2.35 -12.98 17.79
C PHE A 141 -1.84 -11.86 16.87
N LYS A 142 -0.52 -11.66 16.82
CA LYS A 142 0.12 -10.71 15.90
C LYS A 142 -0.28 -10.99 14.45
N ALA A 143 -0.28 -12.25 14.01
CA ALA A 143 -0.71 -12.62 12.66
C ALA A 143 -2.19 -12.30 12.39
N ALA A 144 -3.08 -12.49 13.36
CA ALA A 144 -4.50 -12.18 13.25
C ALA A 144 -4.75 -10.66 13.21
N VAL A 145 -4.19 -9.89 14.15
CA VAL A 145 -4.29 -8.42 14.20
C VAL A 145 -3.83 -7.77 12.89
N LEU A 146 -2.81 -8.34 12.24
CA LEU A 146 -2.33 -7.86 10.93
C LEU A 146 -3.28 -8.08 9.77
N GLN A 147 -4.20 -9.04 9.90
CA GLN A 147 -5.26 -9.24 8.91
C GLN A 147 -6.47 -8.35 9.18
N VAL A 148 -6.62 -7.86 10.43
CA VAL A 148 -7.65 -6.89 10.81
C VAL A 148 -7.31 -5.49 10.31
N PHE A 149 -6.02 -5.15 10.26
CA PHE A 149 -5.61 -3.82 9.81
C PHE A 149 -6.00 -3.57 8.34
N ARG A 150 -6.66 -2.42 8.12
CA ARG A 150 -7.05 -1.93 6.81
C ARG A 150 -6.55 -0.52 6.61
N LEU A 151 -5.98 -0.28 5.43
CA LEU A 151 -5.70 1.07 4.98
C LEU A 151 -6.99 1.67 4.41
N ASP A 152 -7.80 2.24 5.30
CA ASP A 152 -9.05 2.91 4.90
C ASP A 152 -8.79 4.29 4.27
N TYR A 153 -9.87 4.92 3.80
CA TYR A 153 -9.81 6.24 3.18
C TYR A 153 -9.15 7.29 4.10
N SER A 154 -9.51 7.32 5.39
CA SER A 154 -8.95 8.26 6.36
C SER A 154 -7.44 8.10 6.51
N CYS A 155 -6.95 6.85 6.56
CA CYS A 155 -5.52 6.55 6.63
C CYS A 155 -4.79 6.98 5.37
N LYS A 156 -5.40 6.78 4.18
CA LYS A 156 -4.84 7.22 2.90
C LYS A 156 -4.75 8.75 2.81
N VAL A 157 -5.80 9.46 3.22
CA VAL A 157 -5.82 10.93 3.27
C VAL A 157 -4.75 11.46 4.22
N TRP A 158 -4.65 10.86 5.41
CA TRP A 158 -3.65 11.22 6.40
C TRP A 158 -2.22 11.01 5.88
N LEU A 159 -1.95 9.85 5.26
CA LEU A 159 -0.66 9.55 4.62
C LEU A 159 -0.33 10.56 3.51
N ALA A 160 -1.29 10.85 2.63
CA ALA A 160 -1.12 11.81 1.55
C ALA A 160 -0.76 13.21 2.08
N ASN A 161 -1.46 13.68 3.13
CA ASN A 161 -1.16 14.95 3.78
C ASN A 161 0.24 14.97 4.41
N GLY A 162 0.65 13.88 5.06
CA GLY A 162 1.98 13.76 5.63
C GLY A 162 3.07 13.82 4.56
N LEU A 163 2.89 13.17 3.41
CA LEU A 163 3.83 13.21 2.29
C LEU A 163 3.92 14.60 1.65
N LEU A 164 2.77 15.28 1.48
CA LEU A 164 2.74 16.68 1.04
C LEU A 164 3.53 17.60 1.99
N ALA A 165 3.35 17.43 3.31
CA ALA A 165 4.10 18.20 4.31
C ALA A 165 5.62 17.94 4.28
N LEU A 166 6.05 16.80 3.73
CA LEU A 166 7.46 16.45 3.51
C LEU A 166 8.00 16.91 2.14
N GLY A 167 7.21 17.72 1.41
CA GLY A 167 7.59 18.30 0.11
C GLY A 167 7.50 17.32 -1.06
N MET A 168 6.75 16.23 -0.93
CA MET A 168 6.49 15.32 -2.05
C MET A 168 5.32 15.80 -2.89
N ASN A 169 5.38 15.57 -4.20
CA ASN A 169 4.27 15.81 -5.10
C ASN A 169 3.28 14.64 -5.04
N VAL A 170 2.08 14.90 -4.54
CA VAL A 170 1.05 13.89 -4.26
C VAL A 170 -0.24 14.25 -5.00
N CYS A 171 -0.75 13.33 -5.80
CA CYS A 171 -2.07 13.39 -6.39
C CYS A 171 -3.06 12.58 -5.53
N LYS A 172 -4.05 13.27 -4.95
CA LYS A 172 -5.18 12.62 -4.27
C LYS A 172 -6.22 12.27 -5.31
N CYS A 173 -6.31 10.99 -5.66
CA CYS A 173 -7.22 10.53 -6.69
C CYS A 173 -8.67 10.64 -6.21
N SER A 174 -9.63 10.78 -7.13
CA SER A 174 -11.05 10.75 -6.76
C SER A 174 -11.48 9.36 -6.32
N PHE A 175 -11.01 8.35 -7.06
CA PHE A 175 -11.27 6.94 -6.83
C PHE A 175 -9.93 6.18 -6.81
N GLU A 176 -9.63 5.36 -7.80
CA GLU A 176 -8.44 4.51 -7.80
C GLU A 176 -7.24 5.22 -8.46
N ALA A 177 -6.03 4.98 -7.94
CA ALA A 177 -4.80 5.56 -8.48
C ALA A 177 -4.54 5.15 -9.94
N ASP A 178 -4.87 3.93 -10.31
CA ASP A 178 -4.72 3.40 -11.67
C ASP A 178 -5.53 4.19 -12.71
N THR A 179 -6.81 4.45 -12.42
CA THR A 179 -7.69 5.26 -13.28
C THR A 179 -7.20 6.70 -13.40
N CYS A 180 -6.67 7.28 -12.31
CA CYS A 180 -6.15 8.64 -12.30
C CYS A 180 -4.87 8.76 -13.15
N ILE A 181 -3.98 7.78 -13.04
CA ILE A 181 -2.76 7.71 -13.86
C ILE A 181 -3.14 7.51 -15.32
N ALA A 182 -4.03 6.57 -15.64
CA ALA A 182 -4.50 6.35 -17.02
C ALA A 182 -5.13 7.61 -17.62
N ALA A 183 -5.96 8.34 -16.86
CA ALA A 183 -6.54 9.60 -17.31
C ALA A 183 -5.46 10.67 -17.59
N THR A 184 -4.41 10.72 -16.77
CA THR A 184 -3.26 11.62 -16.99
C THR A 184 -2.55 11.29 -18.30
N PHE A 185 -2.31 10.02 -18.57
CA PHE A 185 -1.65 9.56 -19.79
C PHE A 185 -2.48 9.88 -21.02
N LYS A 186 -3.80 9.62 -20.96
CA LYS A 186 -4.74 9.95 -22.03
C LYS A 186 -4.81 11.44 -22.33
N ALA A 187 -4.84 12.29 -21.29
CA ALA A 187 -4.87 13.74 -21.45
C ALA A 187 -3.56 14.31 -22.03
N ARG A 188 -2.45 13.61 -21.81
CA ARG A 188 -1.09 14.05 -22.18
C ARG A 188 -0.45 13.16 -23.24
N LYS A 189 -1.26 12.52 -24.09
CA LYS A 189 -0.86 11.49 -25.07
C LYS A 189 0.26 11.91 -26.04
N SER A 190 0.56 13.21 -26.15
CA SER A 190 1.67 13.78 -26.94
C SER A 190 2.96 14.06 -26.16
N ALA A 191 2.96 13.92 -24.82
CA ALA A 191 4.13 14.09 -23.98
C ALA A 191 4.96 12.79 -24.02
N LYS A 192 6.13 12.83 -24.65
CA LYS A 192 7.03 11.67 -24.86
C LYS A 192 7.60 11.06 -23.57
N SER A 193 7.23 11.54 -22.38
CA SER A 193 8.01 11.31 -21.17
C SER A 193 7.21 10.87 -19.95
N LEU A 194 6.14 10.08 -20.09
CA LEU A 194 5.38 9.57 -18.93
C LEU A 194 5.67 8.09 -18.67
N VAL A 195 5.93 7.75 -17.41
CA VAL A 195 6.13 6.35 -16.95
C VAL A 195 5.22 6.08 -15.76
N ALA A 196 4.45 4.99 -15.82
CA ALA A 196 3.60 4.53 -14.73
C ALA A 196 4.30 3.43 -13.94
N VAL A 197 4.26 3.50 -12.62
CA VAL A 197 4.85 2.49 -11.72
C VAL A 197 3.79 2.01 -10.74
N SER A 198 3.43 0.74 -10.82
CA SER A 198 2.52 0.08 -9.87
C SER A 198 2.92 -1.38 -9.67
N GLY A 199 2.54 -1.92 -8.50
CA GLY A 199 2.55 -3.36 -8.22
C GLY A 199 1.21 -4.05 -8.50
N ASP A 200 0.23 -3.32 -9.04
CA ASP A 200 -1.10 -3.81 -9.38
C ASP A 200 -1.20 -4.17 -10.86
N SER A 201 -1.63 -5.41 -11.15
CA SER A 201 -1.79 -5.91 -12.53
C SER A 201 -2.97 -5.31 -13.27
N ASP A 202 -3.93 -4.69 -12.57
CA ASP A 202 -5.09 -4.04 -13.19
C ASP A 202 -4.65 -2.88 -14.11
N PHE A 203 -3.46 -2.31 -13.89
CA PHE A 203 -2.87 -1.30 -14.78
C PHE A 203 -2.74 -1.73 -16.24
N ARG A 204 -2.62 -3.04 -16.51
CA ARG A 204 -2.44 -3.58 -17.86
C ARG A 204 -3.68 -3.49 -18.73
N ILE A 205 -4.84 -3.17 -18.17
CA ILE A 205 -6.08 -3.01 -18.93
C ILE A 205 -6.14 -1.67 -19.67
N TYR A 206 -5.31 -0.69 -19.30
CA TYR A 206 -5.32 0.64 -19.90
C TYR A 206 -4.41 0.69 -21.12
N GLU A 207 -5.01 0.76 -22.31
CA GLU A 207 -4.31 0.78 -23.61
C GLU A 207 -3.32 1.96 -23.77
N ASP A 208 -3.57 3.06 -23.04
CA ASP A 208 -2.75 4.27 -23.10
C ASP A 208 -1.47 4.20 -22.23
N ILE A 209 -1.27 3.11 -21.47
CA ILE A 209 -0.10 2.90 -20.61
C ILE A 209 0.82 1.86 -21.25
N SER A 210 1.90 2.33 -21.86
CA SER A 210 3.01 1.46 -22.28
C SER A 210 3.78 0.98 -21.05
N THR A 211 3.79 -0.33 -20.84
CA THR A 211 4.53 -0.94 -19.74
C THR A 211 5.93 -1.33 -20.20
N VAL A 212 6.93 -0.91 -19.43
CA VAL A 212 8.33 -1.30 -19.62
C VAL A 212 8.68 -2.44 -18.68
#